data_AF-A0A366X0I3-F1
#
_entry.id   AF-A0A366X0I3-F1
#
_cell.length_a   1.000
_cell.length_b   1.000
_cell.length_c   1.000
_cell.angle_alpha   90.00
_cell.angle_beta   90.00
_cell.angle_gamma   90.00
#
_symmetry.space_group_name_H-M   'P 1'
#
loop_
_entity.id
_entity.type
_entity.pdbx_description
1 polymer ?
#
loop_
_entity_poly.entity_id
_entity_poly.type
_entity_poly.pdbx_seq_one_letter_code
_entity_poly.pdbx_strand_id
1 'polypeptide(L)'
;MARKTDTDAGAERPDYDATHAAWQALSADARANLLLQGVPFPSETATETRCRLKRDMCLYDDDDLAALLDKSHDTLARMRVNGKGPTPIRVAREIFYDRQDVATWIKRHRDGIEVAA
;
A
#
# COMPACT_ATOMS: atom_id res chain seq x y z
N MET A 1 3.78 -39.68 17.36
CA MET A 1 3.79 -39.13 15.99
C MET A 1 2.72 -38.06 15.91
N ALA A 2 3.13 -36.79 15.95
CA ALA A 2 2.21 -35.65 16.01
C ALA A 2 1.64 -35.36 14.62
N ARG A 3 0.31 -35.40 14.48
CA ARG A 3 -0.41 -34.93 13.29
C ARG A 3 -0.38 -33.40 13.30
N LYS A 4 0.39 -32.80 12.38
CA LYS A 4 0.28 -31.38 12.05
C LYS A 4 -1.08 -31.16 11.39
N THR A 5 -1.92 -30.34 12.01
CA THR A 5 -3.09 -29.75 11.37
C THR A 5 -2.61 -28.57 10.55
N ASP A 6 -2.46 -28.76 9.25
CA ASP A 6 -2.36 -27.68 8.27
C ASP A 6 -3.68 -26.89 8.32
N THR A 7 -3.69 -25.80 9.07
CA THR A 7 -4.75 -24.79 8.99
C THR A 7 -4.39 -23.88 7.82
N ASP A 8 -4.68 -24.37 6.62
CA ASP A 8 -4.78 -23.52 5.44
C ASP A 8 -6.00 -22.62 5.65
N ALA A 9 -5.75 -21.41 6.15
CA ALA A 9 -6.73 -20.34 6.19
C ALA A 9 -6.99 -19.87 4.74
N GLY A 10 -7.69 -20.71 3.98
CA GLY A 10 -8.27 -20.35 2.70
C GLY A 10 -9.33 -19.28 2.95
N ALA A 11 -8.91 -18.01 2.94
CA ALA A 11 -9.84 -16.91 2.75
C ALA A 11 -10.53 -17.17 1.41
N GLU A 12 -11.80 -17.60 1.46
CA GLU A 12 -12.66 -17.73 0.29
C GLU A 12 -12.46 -16.49 -0.57
N ARG A 13 -11.96 -16.67 -1.81
CA ARG A 13 -11.82 -15.54 -2.73
C ARG A 13 -13.25 -15.01 -2.91
N PRO A 14 -13.51 -13.72 -2.62
CA PRO A 14 -14.82 -13.13 -2.84
C PRO A 14 -15.28 -13.47 -4.26
N ASP A 15 -16.53 -13.90 -4.42
CA ASP A 15 -17.12 -14.04 -5.74
C ASP A 15 -17.28 -12.64 -6.33
N TYR A 16 -16.24 -12.22 -7.07
CA TYR A 16 -16.16 -10.92 -7.69
C TYR A 16 -17.27 -10.73 -8.73
N ASP A 17 -17.69 -11.78 -9.43
CA ASP A 17 -18.70 -11.68 -10.48
C ASP A 17 -20.09 -11.42 -9.91
N ALA A 18 -20.45 -12.09 -8.80
CA ALA A 18 -21.71 -11.85 -8.10
C ALA A 18 -21.78 -10.44 -7.46
N THR A 19 -20.66 -9.97 -6.88
CA THR A 19 -20.60 -8.62 -6.29
C THR A 19 -20.65 -7.52 -7.35
N HIS A 20 -20.13 -7.75 -8.56
CA HIS A 20 -20.27 -6.83 -9.69
C HIS A 20 -21.71 -6.66 -10.16
N ALA A 21 -22.41 -7.77 -10.36
CA ALA A 21 -23.80 -7.74 -10.82
C ALA A 21 -24.68 -6.96 -9.83
N ALA A 22 -24.44 -7.15 -8.53
CA ALA A 22 -25.12 -6.40 -7.48
C ALA A 22 -24.79 -4.89 -7.51
N TRP A 23 -23.54 -4.50 -7.79
CA TRP A 23 -23.13 -3.10 -7.91
C TRP A 23 -23.68 -2.41 -9.15
N GLN A 24 -23.76 -3.11 -10.29
CA GLN A 24 -24.33 -2.56 -11.51
C GLN A 24 -25.84 -2.31 -11.40
N ALA A 25 -26.54 -3.12 -10.59
CA ALA A 25 -27.96 -2.94 -10.30
C ALA A 25 -28.28 -1.70 -9.45
N LEU A 26 -27.29 -1.10 -8.78
CA LEU A 26 -27.45 0.15 -8.05
C LEU A 26 -27.60 1.34 -9.00
N SER A 27 -28.36 2.37 -8.58
CA SER A 27 -28.39 3.63 -9.31
C SER A 27 -27.04 4.35 -9.27
N ALA A 28 -26.79 5.25 -10.24
CA ALA A 28 -25.55 6.03 -10.28
C ALA A 28 -25.31 6.82 -8.98
N ASP A 29 -26.36 7.41 -8.40
CA ASP A 29 -26.28 8.17 -7.15
C ASP A 29 -25.95 7.27 -5.94
N ALA A 30 -26.53 6.07 -5.89
CA ALA A 30 -26.24 5.11 -4.82
C ALA A 30 -24.78 4.64 -4.87
N ARG A 31 -24.26 4.37 -6.07
CA ARG A 31 -22.85 4.05 -6.28
C ARG A 31 -21.92 5.18 -5.85
N ALA A 32 -22.24 6.42 -6.23
CA ALA A 32 -21.45 7.59 -5.85
C ALA A 32 -21.39 7.78 -4.33
N ASN A 33 -22.53 7.61 -3.63
CA ASN A 33 -22.58 7.69 -2.17
C ASN A 33 -21.76 6.60 -1.48
N LEU A 34 -21.76 5.36 -1.99
CA LEU A 34 -20.93 4.27 -1.46
C LEU A 34 -19.44 4.56 -1.61
N LEU A 35 -19.02 5.08 -2.77
CA LEU A 35 -17.63 5.50 -3.00
C LEU A 35 -17.22 6.64 -2.06
N LEU A 36 -18.10 7.63 -1.82
CA LEU A 36 -17.86 8.71 -0.87
C LEU A 36 -17.73 8.21 0.58
N GLN A 37 -18.40 7.12 0.91
CA GLN A 37 -18.30 6.45 2.21
C GLN A 37 -17.07 5.52 2.32
N GLY A 38 -16.25 5.43 1.27
CA GLY A 38 -15.05 4.59 1.24
C GLY A 38 -15.34 3.12 0.98
N VAL A 39 -16.56 2.76 0.56
CA VAL A 39 -16.88 1.40 0.10
C VAL A 39 -16.35 1.25 -1.33
N PRO A 40 -15.35 0.39 -1.57
CA PRO A 40 -14.75 0.27 -2.89
C PRO A 40 -15.69 -0.39 -3.88
N PHE A 41 -15.42 -0.17 -5.17
CA PHE A 41 -16.04 -0.95 -6.23
C PHE A 41 -15.59 -2.43 -6.12
N PRO A 42 -16.43 -3.42 -6.44
CA PRO A 42 -16.07 -4.83 -6.26
C PRO A 42 -14.92 -5.31 -7.15
N SER A 43 -14.60 -4.63 -8.27
CA SER A 43 -13.30 -4.76 -8.95
C SER A 43 -12.53 -3.47 -8.82
N GLU A 44 -12.28 -3.05 -7.60
CA GLU A 44 -11.23 -2.08 -7.37
C GLU A 44 -9.97 -2.58 -8.09
N THR A 45 -9.52 -1.82 -9.09
CA THR A 45 -8.30 -2.14 -9.81
C THR A 45 -7.12 -2.09 -8.83
N ALA A 46 -5.99 -2.72 -9.19
CA ALA A 46 -4.79 -2.66 -8.35
C ALA A 46 -4.40 -1.20 -8.02
N THR A 47 -4.53 -0.30 -9.00
CA THR A 47 -4.27 1.13 -8.86
C THR A 47 -5.23 1.82 -7.88
N GLU A 48 -6.53 1.55 -7.96
CA GLU A 48 -7.51 2.14 -7.03
C GLU A 48 -7.28 1.64 -5.60
N THR A 49 -7.02 0.33 -5.45
CA THR A 49 -6.70 -0.28 -4.16
C THR A 49 -5.47 0.37 -3.55
N ARG A 50 -4.42 0.57 -4.36
CA ARG A 50 -3.20 1.28 -3.98
C ARG A 50 -3.49 2.70 -3.52
N CYS A 51 -4.25 3.48 -4.29
CA CYS A 51 -4.60 4.85 -3.95
C CYS A 51 -5.39 4.95 -2.64
N ARG A 52 -6.32 4.02 -2.42
CA ARG A 52 -7.10 3.93 -1.19
C ARG A 52 -6.22 3.60 0.02
N LEU A 53 -5.42 2.53 -0.07
CA LEU A 53 -4.49 2.14 1.00
C LEU A 53 -3.51 3.27 1.34
N LYS A 54 -2.97 3.94 0.32
CA LYS A 54 -2.09 5.11 0.47
C LYS A 54 -2.75 6.23 1.26
N ARG A 55 -4.03 6.52 0.98
CA ARG A 55 -4.81 7.55 1.68
C ARG A 55 -5.15 7.14 3.11
N ASP A 56 -5.75 5.96 3.28
CA ASP A 56 -6.32 5.53 4.55
C ASP A 56 -5.24 5.26 5.60
N MET A 57 -4.10 4.71 5.17
CA MET A 57 -2.99 4.37 6.05
C MET A 57 -1.89 5.45 6.07
N CYS A 58 -2.12 6.61 5.43
CA CYS A 58 -1.13 7.68 5.33
C CYS A 58 0.25 7.18 4.89
N LEU A 59 0.29 6.42 3.80
CA LEU A 59 1.53 5.86 3.25
C LEU A 59 2.06 6.71 2.10
N TYR A 60 3.32 6.48 1.75
CA TYR A 60 3.95 6.85 0.49
C TYR A 60 4.25 5.60 -0.32
N ASP A 61 4.21 5.72 -1.63
CA ASP A 61 4.68 4.69 -2.52
C ASP A 61 6.05 5.02 -3.14
N ASP A 62 6.56 4.18 -4.04
CA ASP A 62 7.87 4.40 -4.68
C ASP A 62 7.89 5.68 -5.56
N ASP A 63 6.75 6.07 -6.14
CA ASP A 63 6.64 7.28 -6.97
C ASP A 63 6.66 8.55 -6.09
N ASP A 64 5.91 8.53 -4.98
CA ASP A 64 5.93 9.61 -4.00
C ASP A 64 7.33 9.80 -3.41
N LEU A 65 8.00 8.69 -3.07
CA LEU A 65 9.32 8.74 -2.46
C LEU A 65 10.38 9.25 -3.45
N ALA A 66 10.24 8.92 -4.73
CA ALA A 66 11.11 9.42 -5.80
C ALA A 66 10.96 10.94 -5.95
N ALA A 67 9.72 11.43 -5.98
CA ALA A 67 9.42 12.85 -6.04
C ALA A 67 9.86 13.60 -4.76
N LEU A 68 9.65 13.02 -3.58
CA LEU A 68 9.97 13.65 -2.29
C LEU A 68 11.48 13.77 -2.06
N LEU A 69 12.26 12.76 -2.47
CA LEU A 69 13.70 12.73 -2.27
C LEU A 69 14.49 13.29 -3.46
N ASP A 70 13.81 13.64 -4.55
CA ASP A 70 14.39 14.01 -5.85
C ASP A 70 15.40 12.95 -6.32
N LYS A 71 14.96 11.68 -6.37
CA LYS A 71 15.79 10.52 -6.72
C LYS A 71 15.09 9.62 -7.72
N SER A 72 15.88 8.95 -8.55
CA SER A 72 15.36 7.91 -9.45
C SER A 72 14.95 6.64 -8.70
N HIS A 73 14.00 5.89 -9.28
CA HIS A 73 13.57 4.58 -8.76
C HIS A 73 14.73 3.61 -8.56
N ASP A 74 15.69 3.56 -9.49
CA ASP A 74 16.90 2.74 -9.38
C ASP A 74 17.76 3.11 -8.17
N THR A 75 17.77 4.38 -7.79
CA THR A 75 18.48 4.85 -6.60
C THR A 75 17.74 4.43 -5.34
N LEU A 76 16.40 4.54 -5.32
CA LEU A 76 15.58 4.05 -4.21
C LEU A 76 15.69 2.53 -4.03
N ALA A 77 15.68 1.77 -5.13
CA ALA A 77 15.87 0.33 -5.11
C ALA A 77 17.23 -0.05 -4.50
N ARG A 78 18.31 0.65 -4.88
CA ARG A 78 19.64 0.48 -4.27
C ARG A 78 19.65 0.84 -2.78
N MET A 79 18.98 1.93 -2.39
CA MET A 79 18.85 2.33 -0.99
C MET A 79 18.13 1.25 -0.16
N ARG A 80 17.09 0.65 -0.72
CA ARG A 80 16.32 -0.44 -0.10
C ARG A 80 17.19 -1.69 0.10
N VAL A 81 17.94 -2.10 -0.92
CA VAL A 81 18.84 -3.26 -0.85
C VAL A 81 19.96 -3.04 0.17
N ASN A 82 20.52 -1.83 0.21
CA ASN A 82 21.60 -1.48 1.12
C ASN A 82 21.14 -1.13 2.55
N GLY A 83 19.83 -1.14 2.83
CA GLY A 83 19.27 -0.76 4.12
C GLY A 83 19.48 0.71 4.51
N LYS A 84 19.80 1.58 3.54
CA LYS A 84 20.09 3.02 3.76
C LYS A 84 18.87 3.92 3.56
N GLY A 85 17.73 3.37 3.16
CA GLY A 85 16.49 4.10 2.92
C GLY A 85 15.46 3.97 4.04
N PRO A 86 14.30 4.64 3.89
CA PRO A 86 13.14 4.45 4.77
C PRO A 86 12.66 2.99 4.77
N THR A 87 12.01 2.56 5.85
CA THR A 87 11.61 1.16 6.03
C THR A 87 10.50 0.77 5.06
N PRO A 88 10.70 -0.23 4.18
CA PRO A 88 9.65 -0.67 3.27
C PRO A 88 8.62 -1.53 4.02
N ILE A 89 7.34 -1.22 3.81
CA ILE A 89 6.19 -1.97 4.32
C ILE A 89 5.52 -2.66 3.13
N ARG A 90 5.30 -3.98 3.22
CA ARG A 90 4.56 -4.71 2.21
C ARG A 90 3.08 -4.75 2.56
N VAL A 91 2.25 -4.12 1.73
CA VAL A 91 0.79 -4.13 1.86
C VAL A 91 0.20 -4.59 0.54
N ALA A 92 -0.67 -5.60 0.57
CA ALA A 92 -1.37 -6.10 -0.63
C ALA A 92 -0.43 -6.44 -1.82
N ARG A 93 0.77 -6.99 -1.54
CA ARG A 93 1.83 -7.31 -2.52
C ARG A 93 2.56 -6.11 -3.14
N GLU A 94 2.22 -4.90 -2.73
CA GLU A 94 2.94 -3.69 -3.10
C GLU A 94 3.84 -3.20 -1.95
N ILE A 95 4.78 -2.31 -2.30
CA ILE A 95 5.70 -1.72 -1.33
C ILE A 95 5.30 -0.28 -1.09
N PHE A 96 5.15 0.04 0.18
CA PHE A 96 4.82 1.36 0.70
C PHE A 96 5.83 1.77 1.77
N TYR A 97 5.76 3.01 2.20
CA TYR A 97 6.55 3.58 3.26
C TYR A 97 5.64 4.41 4.17
N ASP A 98 5.81 4.27 5.47
CA ASP A 98 5.07 5.09 6.42
C ASP A 98 5.54 6.55 6.33
N ARG A 99 4.59 7.51 6.26
CA ARG A 99 4.93 8.92 6.15
C ARG A 99 5.74 9.46 7.34
N GLN A 100 5.46 8.98 8.55
CA GLN A 100 6.18 9.40 9.76
C GLN A 100 7.59 8.82 9.77
N ASP A 101 7.76 7.55 9.36
CA ASP A 101 9.09 6.94 9.25
C ASP A 101 9.94 7.66 8.20
N VAL A 102 9.37 7.93 7.02
CA VAL A 102 10.06 8.70 5.95
C VAL A 102 10.43 10.10 6.45
N ALA A 103 9.54 10.82 7.12
CA ALA A 103 9.84 12.14 7.66
C ALA A 103 10.96 12.09 8.72
N THR A 104 10.97 11.07 9.57
CA THR A 104 12.01 10.86 10.58
C THR A 104 13.35 10.54 9.94
N TRP A 105 13.34 9.68 8.93
CA TRP A 105 14.51 9.35 8.14
C TRP A 105 15.09 10.59 7.45
N ILE A 106 14.24 11.40 6.79
CA ILE A 106 14.65 12.64 6.13
C ILE A 106 15.30 13.59 7.13
N LYS A 107 14.73 13.77 8.33
CA LYS A 107 15.34 14.65 9.36
C LYS A 107 16.73 14.16 9.75
N ARG A 108 16.89 12.86 10.04
CA ARG A 108 18.19 12.28 10.40
C ARG A 108 19.26 12.45 9.31
N HIS A 109 18.86 12.30 8.04
CA HIS A 109 19.78 12.34 6.91
C HIS A 109 19.99 13.76 6.34
N ARG A 110 19.02 14.67 6.50
CA ARG A 110 19.14 16.09 6.13
C ARG A 110 20.02 16.84 7.13
N ASP A 111 19.92 16.48 8.40
CA ASP A 111 20.71 17.08 9.48
C ASP A 111 22.08 16.40 9.67
N GLY A 112 22.48 15.51 8.75
CA GLY A 112 23.85 15.02 8.65
C GLY A 112 24.31 14.13 9.81
N ILE A 113 23.41 13.42 10.48
CA ILE A 113 23.83 12.37 11.42
C ILE A 113 23.95 11.09 10.62
N GLU A 114 25.12 10.90 9.99
CA GLU A 114 25.59 9.57 9.62
C GLU A 114 25.69 8.75 10.90
N VAL A 115 24.62 8.03 11.25
CA VAL A 115 24.71 6.96 12.25
C VAL A 115 25.44 5.81 11.57
N ALA A 116 26.76 5.89 11.60
CA ALA A 116 27.61 4.73 11.46
C ALA A 116 27.21 3.73 12.56
N ALA A 117 26.70 2.58 12.13
CA ALA A 117 26.64 1.39 12.96
C ALA A 117 28.02 0.73 13.02
#